data_AF-A0A924ZGC7-F1
#
_entry.id   AF-A0A924ZGC7-F1
#
_cell.length_a   1.000
_cell.length_b   1.000
_cell.length_c   1.000
_cell.angle_alpha   90.00
_cell.angle_beta   90.00
_cell.angle_gamma   90.00
#
_symmetry.space_group_name_H-M   'P 1'
#
loop_
_entity.id
_entity.type
_entity.pdbx_description
1 polymer ?
#
loop_
_entity_poly.entity_id
_entity_poly.type
_entity_poly.pdbx_seq_one_letter_code
_entity_poly.pdbx_strand_id
1 'polypeptide(L)'
;MNLFHFITAALICGAAPALAQSAYSCNGLDAQQRFAAVEGADGVFYRVSPDLHMFNSFSEITADRVAALSKALADQGTTLIFVPLPTKGLAMPDQLPQAARDYGFDASLATTVYLEQVKKLQKRGVAVVDARRALQGAKDAAPSFLATDYRMTAAGADREAKAIAEIITATPGFAALPKGRFEVTAAGTVVVECAMRSALQRHCLLPLPLAQTDTYAAAKLQGAASGGNIFGGGGGRVAVVGTEIDGDPLANL
;
A
#
# COMPACT_ATOMS: atom_id res chain seq x y z
N MET A 1 -35.82 46.85 50.17
CA MET A 1 -35.79 47.24 48.74
C MET A 1 -34.44 47.89 48.50
N ASN A 2 -33.50 47.41 47.69
CA ASN A 2 -33.51 46.46 46.57
C ASN A 2 -32.17 45.71 46.53
N LEU A 3 -32.23 44.41 46.27
CA LEU A 3 -31.10 43.51 46.09
C LEU A 3 -30.82 43.40 44.58
N PHE A 4 -29.75 44.01 44.10
CA PHE A 4 -29.32 43.88 42.69
C PHE A 4 -28.57 42.56 42.50
N HIS A 5 -29.19 41.61 41.78
CA HIS A 5 -28.52 40.41 41.27
C HIS A 5 -27.83 40.75 39.95
N PHE A 6 -26.50 40.60 39.89
CA PHE A 6 -25.75 40.53 38.65
C PHE A 6 -25.69 39.07 38.19
N ILE A 7 -26.38 38.74 37.10
CA ILE A 7 -26.25 37.46 36.42
C ILE A 7 -25.06 37.58 35.46
N THR A 8 -23.95 36.92 35.78
CA THR A 8 -22.80 36.78 34.89
C THR A 8 -23.09 35.65 33.90
N ALA A 9 -23.41 35.99 32.66
CA ALA A 9 -23.54 35.01 31.58
C ALA A 9 -22.14 34.54 31.15
N ALA A 10 -21.77 33.32 31.54
CA ALA A 10 -20.55 32.67 31.05
C ALA A 10 -20.77 32.21 29.60
N LEU A 11 -20.12 32.89 28.66
CA LEU A 11 -20.08 32.49 27.26
C LEU A 11 -19.13 31.28 27.14
N ILE A 12 -19.69 30.07 27.13
CA ILE A 12 -18.94 28.84 26.87
C ILE A 12 -18.71 28.79 25.36
N CYS A 13 -17.54 29.25 24.91
CA CYS A 13 -17.07 29.03 23.55
C CYS A 13 -16.73 27.53 23.42
N GLY A 14 -17.70 26.75 22.93
CA GLY A 14 -17.44 25.37 22.53
C GLY A 14 -16.47 25.38 21.35
N ALA A 15 -15.26 24.83 21.55
CA ALA A 15 -14.35 24.52 20.45
C ALA A 15 -15.02 23.45 19.58
N ALA A 16 -15.64 23.86 18.48
CA ALA A 16 -16.02 22.93 17.44
C ALA A 16 -14.74 22.23 16.94
N PRO A 17 -14.76 20.91 16.71
CA PRO A 17 -13.63 20.25 16.07
C PRO A 17 -13.42 20.94 14.72
N ALA A 18 -12.21 21.47 14.51
CA ALA A 18 -11.83 22.02 13.22
C ALA A 18 -12.00 20.90 12.19
N LEU A 19 -13.02 21.00 11.35
CA LEU A 19 -13.12 20.18 10.15
C LEU A 19 -11.81 20.38 9.40
N ALA A 20 -11.10 19.29 9.10
CA ALA A 20 -9.88 19.36 8.32
C ALA A 20 -10.18 20.16 7.04
N GLN A 21 -9.63 21.37 6.98
CA GLN A 21 -9.88 22.29 5.88
C GLN A 21 -9.10 21.75 4.69
N SER A 22 -9.75 21.60 3.54
CA SER A 22 -9.09 21.12 2.32
C SER A 22 -7.84 21.96 2.03
N ALA A 23 -6.69 21.31 1.91
CA ALA A 23 -5.41 21.95 1.64
C ALA A 23 -5.38 22.57 0.24
N TYR A 24 -6.16 22.02 -0.69
CA TYR A 24 -6.24 22.51 -2.08
C TYR A 24 -7.57 23.16 -2.46
N SER A 25 -8.42 23.42 -1.46
CA SER A 25 -9.78 23.96 -1.66
C SER A 25 -10.59 23.14 -2.67
N CYS A 26 -10.56 21.81 -2.51
CA CYS A 26 -11.29 20.86 -3.33
C CYS A 26 -12.77 20.73 -2.92
N ASN A 27 -13.64 20.40 -3.87
CA ASN A 27 -15.07 20.15 -3.61
C ASN A 27 -15.65 19.00 -4.47
N GLY A 28 -16.67 18.32 -3.94
CA GLY A 28 -17.41 17.27 -4.66
C GLY A 28 -16.53 16.13 -5.21
N LEU A 29 -15.43 15.80 -4.52
CA LEU A 29 -14.49 14.75 -4.94
C LEU A 29 -15.11 13.35 -4.85
N ASP A 30 -16.03 13.15 -3.92
CA ASP A 30 -16.70 11.91 -3.59
C ASP A 30 -17.88 11.58 -4.51
N ALA A 31 -18.47 12.58 -5.14
CA ALA A 31 -19.56 12.42 -6.10
C ALA A 31 -19.07 12.06 -7.52
N GLN A 32 -17.77 11.88 -7.73
CA GLN A 32 -17.21 11.62 -9.05
C GLN A 32 -17.52 10.20 -9.55
N GLN A 33 -17.85 10.08 -10.84
CA GLN A 33 -18.06 8.77 -11.47
C GLN A 33 -16.78 7.93 -11.57
N ARG A 34 -15.61 8.58 -11.59
CA ARG A 34 -14.29 7.92 -11.64
C ARG A 34 -13.43 8.54 -10.55
N PHE A 35 -12.78 7.70 -9.74
CA PHE A 35 -11.92 8.13 -8.62
C PHE A 35 -12.63 8.99 -7.57
N ALA A 36 -13.88 8.64 -7.22
CA ALA A 36 -14.52 9.17 -6.01
C ALA A 36 -13.55 9.07 -4.84
N ALA A 37 -13.23 10.20 -4.21
CA ALA A 37 -12.14 10.29 -3.24
C ALA A 37 -12.42 11.31 -2.14
N VAL A 38 -11.66 11.19 -1.06
CA VAL A 38 -11.56 12.18 0.01
C VAL A 38 -10.13 12.71 0.10
N GLU A 39 -10.00 13.98 0.45
CA GLU A 39 -8.71 14.61 0.74
C GLU A 39 -8.35 14.39 2.21
N GLY A 40 -7.18 13.80 2.42
CA GLY A 40 -6.55 13.58 3.72
C GLY A 40 -5.55 14.69 4.08
N ALA A 41 -4.77 14.43 5.13
CA ALA A 41 -3.69 15.33 5.53
C ALA A 41 -2.55 15.32 4.49
N ASP A 42 -1.76 16.40 4.47
CA ASP A 42 -0.54 16.54 3.66
C ASP A 42 -0.73 16.30 2.15
N GLY A 43 -1.96 16.52 1.67
CA GLY A 43 -2.32 16.34 0.27
C GLY A 43 -2.40 14.90 -0.22
N VAL A 44 -2.57 13.95 0.71
CA VAL A 44 -2.84 12.55 0.38
C VAL A 44 -4.32 12.37 0.08
N PHE A 45 -4.65 11.72 -1.03
CA PHE A 45 -6.03 11.41 -1.43
C PHE A 45 -6.31 9.92 -1.32
N TYR A 46 -7.50 9.58 -0.83
CA TYR A 46 -7.98 8.21 -0.67
C TYR A 46 -9.24 8.02 -1.50
N ARG A 47 -9.29 6.98 -2.32
CA ARG A 47 -10.51 6.62 -3.04
C ARG A 47 -11.55 6.09 -2.05
N VAL A 48 -12.80 6.53 -2.17
CA VAL A 48 -13.92 5.97 -1.42
C VAL A 48 -13.99 4.45 -1.63
N SER A 49 -13.73 4.00 -2.86
CA SER A 49 -13.53 2.59 -3.19
C SER A 49 -12.25 2.42 -4.04
N PRO A 50 -11.35 1.48 -3.69
CA PRO A 50 -11.38 0.57 -2.55
C PRO A 50 -10.66 1.09 -1.29
N ASP A 51 -10.07 2.29 -1.27
CA ASP A 51 -9.13 2.66 -0.21
C ASP A 51 -9.78 2.75 1.18
N LEU A 52 -11.06 3.10 1.23
CA LEU A 52 -11.89 3.18 2.43
C LEU A 52 -12.82 1.96 2.62
N HIS A 53 -12.55 0.84 1.96
CA HIS A 53 -13.27 -0.41 2.22
C HIS A 53 -12.68 -1.15 3.43
N MET A 54 -13.53 -1.53 4.38
CA MET A 54 -13.13 -2.35 5.54
C MET A 54 -13.28 -3.86 5.31
N PHE A 55 -14.20 -4.26 4.43
CA PHE A 55 -14.49 -5.66 4.16
C PHE A 55 -14.00 -6.05 2.76
N ASN A 56 -12.83 -6.66 2.71
CA ASN A 56 -12.27 -7.27 1.50
C ASN A 56 -11.80 -8.71 1.74
N SER A 57 -12.27 -9.34 2.82
CA SER A 57 -11.81 -10.68 3.18
C SER A 57 -12.15 -11.70 2.11
N PHE A 58 -11.24 -12.65 1.91
CA PHE A 58 -11.55 -13.81 1.08
C PHE A 58 -12.65 -14.64 1.72
N SER A 59 -13.64 -15.00 0.90
CA SER A 59 -14.57 -16.08 1.22
C SER A 59 -13.80 -17.37 1.51
N GLU A 60 -14.41 -18.30 2.24
CA GLU A 60 -13.80 -19.63 2.46
C GLU A 60 -13.48 -20.31 1.12
N ILE A 61 -14.39 -20.22 0.15
CA ILE A 61 -14.21 -20.77 -1.20
C ILE A 61 -12.98 -20.16 -1.89
N THR A 62 -12.79 -18.84 -1.80
CA THR A 62 -11.62 -18.17 -2.38
C THR A 62 -10.33 -18.63 -1.68
N ALA A 63 -10.32 -18.70 -0.35
CA ALA A 63 -9.17 -19.16 0.40
C ALA A 63 -8.81 -20.62 0.09
N ASP A 64 -9.81 -21.49 -0.05
CA ASP A 64 -9.62 -22.90 -0.43
C ASP A 64 -9.05 -23.03 -1.86
N ARG A 65 -9.49 -22.18 -2.79
CA ARG A 65 -8.95 -22.14 -4.17
C ARG A 65 -7.50 -21.68 -4.21
N VAL A 66 -7.13 -20.66 -3.43
CA VAL A 66 -5.72 -20.23 -3.31
C VAL A 66 -4.87 -21.34 -2.70
N ALA A 67 -5.38 -22.03 -1.68
CA ALA A 67 -4.68 -23.17 -1.09
C ALA A 67 -4.53 -24.35 -2.06
N ALA A 68 -5.56 -24.66 -2.85
CA ALA A 68 -5.50 -25.68 -3.88
C ALA A 68 -4.45 -25.34 -4.96
N LEU A 69 -4.37 -24.08 -5.38
CA LEU A 69 -3.33 -23.59 -6.29
C LEU A 69 -1.94 -23.72 -5.66
N SER A 70 -1.77 -23.28 -4.42
CA SER A 70 -0.51 -23.40 -3.67
C SER A 70 -0.04 -24.85 -3.60
N LYS A 71 -0.95 -25.78 -3.31
CA LYS A 71 -0.66 -27.21 -3.28
C LYS A 71 -0.27 -27.74 -4.66
N ALA A 72 -1.04 -27.41 -5.70
CA ALA A 72 -0.75 -27.87 -7.06
C ALA A 72 0.63 -27.39 -7.55
N LEU A 73 1.02 -26.16 -7.22
CA LEU A 73 2.35 -25.63 -7.49
C LEU A 73 3.43 -26.37 -6.69
N ALA A 74 3.18 -26.62 -5.40
CA ALA A 74 4.12 -27.34 -4.54
C ALA A 74 4.35 -28.79 -5.03
N ASP A 75 3.30 -29.46 -5.51
CA ASP A 75 3.37 -30.80 -6.11
C ASP A 75 4.23 -30.82 -7.40
N GLN A 76 4.46 -29.65 -8.02
CA GLN A 76 5.37 -29.44 -9.16
C GLN A 76 6.71 -28.79 -8.75
N GLY A 77 7.03 -28.74 -7.46
CA GLY A 77 8.28 -28.18 -6.95
C GLY A 77 8.34 -26.64 -6.95
N THR A 78 7.20 -25.95 -7.06
CA THR A 78 7.11 -24.49 -7.01
C THR A 78 6.42 -24.04 -5.72
N THR A 79 7.07 -23.17 -4.94
CA THR A 79 6.39 -22.57 -3.78
C THR A 79 5.64 -21.31 -4.19
N LEU A 80 4.35 -21.23 -3.87
CA LEU A 80 3.58 -20.00 -3.97
C LEU A 80 3.79 -19.15 -2.71
N ILE A 81 4.22 -17.91 -2.91
CA ILE A 81 4.18 -16.86 -1.89
C ILE A 81 3.08 -15.89 -2.31
N PHE A 82 2.05 -15.76 -1.48
CA PHE A 82 0.91 -14.88 -1.75
C PHE A 82 1.07 -13.55 -1.01
N VAL A 83 0.94 -12.45 -1.73
CA VAL A 83 1.11 -11.09 -1.19
C VAL A 83 -0.23 -10.35 -1.27
N PRO A 84 -1.07 -10.39 -0.23
CA PRO A 84 -2.29 -9.60 -0.19
C PRO A 84 -1.93 -8.13 0.01
N LEU A 85 -2.10 -7.32 -1.03
CA LEU A 85 -1.82 -5.90 -0.95
C LEU A 85 -2.87 -5.20 -0.07
N PRO A 86 -2.47 -4.43 0.97
CA PRO A 86 -3.38 -3.62 1.76
C PRO A 86 -3.97 -2.48 0.91
N THR A 87 -5.13 -1.98 1.33
CA THR A 87 -5.63 -0.71 0.78
C THR A 87 -4.72 0.44 1.19
N LYS A 88 -4.74 1.56 0.43
CA LYS A 88 -3.98 2.76 0.80
C LYS A 88 -4.37 3.28 2.19
N GLY A 89 -5.64 3.18 2.59
CA GLY A 89 -6.10 3.53 3.94
C GLY A 89 -5.48 2.68 5.05
N LEU A 90 -5.14 1.40 4.78
CA LEU A 90 -4.45 0.53 5.72
C LEU A 90 -2.93 0.74 5.74
N ALA A 91 -2.35 1.05 4.58
CA ALA A 91 -0.92 1.31 4.44
C ALA A 91 -0.51 2.71 4.92
N MET A 92 -1.39 3.72 4.81
CA MET A 92 -1.13 5.09 5.21
C MET A 92 -2.28 5.60 6.09
N PRO A 93 -2.47 5.05 7.31
CA PRO A 93 -3.61 5.43 8.14
C PRO A 93 -3.48 6.83 8.76
N ASP A 94 -2.26 7.34 8.91
CA ASP A 94 -1.99 8.59 9.65
C ASP A 94 -2.49 9.84 8.93
N GLN A 95 -2.67 9.79 7.60
CA GLN A 95 -3.19 10.90 6.81
C GLN A 95 -4.71 10.79 6.53
N LEU A 96 -5.40 9.80 7.10
CA LEU A 96 -6.84 9.65 6.90
C LEU A 96 -7.63 10.84 7.47
N PRO A 97 -8.54 11.45 6.69
CA PRO A 97 -9.38 12.54 7.17
C PRO A 97 -10.54 12.02 8.02
N GLN A 98 -11.20 12.93 8.76
CA GLN A 98 -12.46 12.62 9.43
C GLN A 98 -13.53 12.06 8.46
N ALA A 99 -13.56 12.58 7.22
CA ALA A 99 -14.46 12.10 6.17
C ALA A 99 -14.35 10.59 5.92
N ALA A 100 -13.20 9.97 6.16
CA ALA A 100 -13.06 8.52 6.05
C ALA A 100 -14.01 7.77 7.01
N ARG A 101 -14.16 8.28 8.24
CA ARG A 101 -15.11 7.74 9.23
C ARG A 101 -16.56 7.97 8.81
N ASP A 102 -16.84 9.08 8.13
CA ASP A 102 -18.18 9.39 7.63
C ASP A 102 -18.61 8.42 6.51
N TYR A 103 -17.65 7.90 5.72
CA TYR A 103 -17.84 6.74 4.83
C TYR A 103 -17.82 5.38 5.55
N GLY A 104 -17.77 5.39 6.88
CA GLY A 104 -17.79 4.20 7.72
C GLY A 104 -16.44 3.51 7.89
N PHE A 105 -15.33 4.07 7.42
CA PHE A 105 -14.02 3.43 7.55
C PHE A 105 -13.50 3.46 9.00
N ASP A 106 -13.22 2.27 9.53
CA ASP A 106 -12.54 2.03 10.80
C ASP A 106 -11.23 1.26 10.51
N ALA A 107 -10.10 1.94 10.73
CA ALA A 107 -8.78 1.39 10.47
C ALA A 107 -8.46 0.14 11.32
N SER A 108 -8.98 0.05 12.55
CA SER A 108 -8.75 -1.08 13.44
C SER A 108 -9.55 -2.30 12.99
N LEU A 109 -10.81 -2.09 12.57
CA LEU A 109 -11.62 -3.15 11.99
C LEU A 109 -11.04 -3.62 10.66
N ALA A 110 -10.69 -2.71 9.75
CA ALA A 110 -10.06 -3.04 8.48
C ALA A 110 -8.74 -3.82 8.67
N THR A 111 -7.93 -3.44 9.69
CA THR A 111 -6.70 -4.16 10.04
C THR A 111 -7.01 -5.58 10.53
N THR A 112 -8.03 -5.73 11.38
CA THR A 112 -8.49 -7.04 11.85
C THR A 112 -8.88 -7.93 10.68
N VAL A 113 -9.72 -7.43 9.77
CA VAL A 113 -10.20 -8.16 8.59
C VAL A 113 -9.04 -8.58 7.67
N TYR A 114 -8.08 -7.69 7.43
CA TYR A 114 -6.88 -7.99 6.65
C TYR A 114 -6.04 -9.10 7.32
N LEU A 115 -5.76 -8.99 8.61
CA LEU A 115 -4.96 -9.98 9.34
C LEU A 115 -5.69 -11.33 9.46
N GLU A 116 -7.01 -11.34 9.53
CA GLU A 116 -7.80 -12.57 9.47
C GLU A 116 -7.68 -13.27 8.12
N GLN A 117 -7.68 -12.53 7.02
CA GLN A 117 -7.41 -13.09 5.69
C GLN A 117 -6.01 -13.70 5.60
N VAL A 118 -4.98 -13.00 6.08
CA VAL A 118 -3.61 -13.52 6.14
C VAL A 118 -3.57 -14.83 6.94
N LYS A 119 -4.12 -14.84 8.16
CA LYS A 119 -4.21 -16.04 9.01
C LYS A 119 -5.00 -17.17 8.35
N LYS A 120 -6.09 -16.84 7.64
CA LYS A 120 -6.96 -17.82 6.96
C LYS A 120 -6.20 -18.60 5.88
N LEU A 121 -5.36 -17.92 5.11
CA LEU A 121 -4.50 -18.52 4.10
C LEU A 121 -3.33 -19.29 4.72
N GLN A 122 -2.67 -18.73 5.75
CA GLN A 122 -1.59 -19.41 6.47
C GLN A 122 -2.03 -20.73 7.10
N LYS A 123 -3.23 -20.76 7.71
CA LYS A 123 -3.84 -21.99 8.27
C LYS A 123 -4.07 -23.08 7.22
N ARG A 124 -4.12 -22.72 5.93
CA ARG A 124 -4.25 -23.64 4.79
C ARG A 124 -2.91 -24.00 4.15
N GLY A 125 -1.79 -23.64 4.78
CA GLY A 125 -0.44 -23.97 4.31
C GLY A 125 0.06 -23.07 3.17
N VAL A 126 -0.59 -21.93 2.92
CA VAL A 126 -0.09 -20.94 1.95
C VAL A 126 0.97 -20.08 2.65
N ALA A 127 2.12 -19.86 2.00
CA ALA A 127 3.08 -18.86 2.46
C ALA A 127 2.54 -17.46 2.12
N VAL A 128 2.35 -16.60 3.13
CA VAL A 128 1.69 -15.29 2.96
C VAL A 128 2.51 -14.18 3.61
N VAL A 129 2.65 -13.06 2.90
CA VAL A 129 3.30 -11.84 3.40
C VAL A 129 2.25 -10.92 4.05
N ASP A 130 2.51 -10.41 5.25
CA ASP A 130 1.76 -9.27 5.82
C ASP A 130 2.37 -7.97 5.28
N ALA A 131 1.99 -7.59 4.05
CA ALA A 131 2.50 -6.40 3.38
C ALA A 131 2.04 -5.09 4.06
N ARG A 132 0.89 -5.12 4.75
CA ARG A 132 0.38 -3.96 5.51
C ARG A 132 1.42 -3.41 6.49
N ARG A 133 2.04 -4.27 7.29
CA ARG A 133 3.04 -3.82 8.27
C ARG A 133 4.25 -3.18 7.59
N ALA A 134 4.72 -3.74 6.49
CA ALA A 134 5.85 -3.20 5.74
C ALA A 134 5.53 -1.83 5.12
N LEU A 135 4.32 -1.70 4.56
CA LEU A 135 3.88 -0.50 3.86
C LEU A 135 3.46 0.65 4.80
N GLN A 136 3.21 0.40 6.09
CA GLN A 136 3.06 1.48 7.06
C GLN A 136 4.37 2.25 7.30
N GLY A 137 5.52 1.60 7.11
CA GLY A 137 6.82 2.21 7.32
C GLY A 137 7.03 2.71 8.75
N ALA A 138 8.13 3.45 8.95
CA ALA A 138 8.32 4.24 10.16
C ALA A 138 7.69 5.63 9.99
N LYS A 139 7.45 6.34 11.10
CA LYS A 139 6.75 7.64 11.11
C LYS A 139 7.34 8.68 10.13
N ASP A 140 8.66 8.73 9.99
CA ASP A 140 9.36 9.69 9.13
C ASP A 140 9.83 9.08 7.80
N ALA A 141 9.33 7.89 7.47
CA ALA A 141 9.72 7.19 6.25
C ALA A 141 8.99 7.79 5.03
N ALA A 142 9.63 7.76 3.86
CA ALA A 142 9.00 8.18 2.60
C ALA A 142 7.66 7.42 2.40
N PRO A 143 6.61 8.07 1.86
CA PRO A 143 5.27 7.47 1.79
C PRO A 143 5.26 6.23 0.90
N SER A 144 4.46 5.24 1.25
CA SER A 144 4.39 3.99 0.48
C SER A 144 3.53 4.12 -0.78
N PHE A 145 2.57 5.03 -0.81
CA PHE A 145 1.76 5.31 -2.00
C PHE A 145 1.90 6.77 -2.41
N LEU A 146 1.77 7.03 -3.71
CA LEU A 146 1.74 8.39 -4.25
C LEU A 146 0.58 9.17 -3.64
N ALA A 147 0.80 10.43 -3.26
CA ALA A 147 -0.21 11.23 -2.56
C ALA A 147 -1.54 11.34 -3.37
N THR A 148 -1.44 11.64 -4.67
CA THR A 148 -2.58 11.89 -5.58
C THR A 148 -2.89 10.73 -6.54
N ASP A 149 -2.37 9.54 -6.27
CA ASP A 149 -2.57 8.33 -7.09
C ASP A 149 -2.70 7.10 -6.15
N TYR A 150 -3.11 5.97 -6.70
CA TYR A 150 -3.27 4.71 -5.97
C TYR A 150 -2.08 3.77 -6.14
N ARG A 151 -1.12 4.10 -7.01
CA ARG A 151 0.11 3.33 -7.20
C ARG A 151 1.11 3.58 -6.08
N MET A 152 1.93 2.56 -5.87
CA MET A 152 3.00 2.57 -4.89
C MET A 152 4.12 3.53 -5.31
N THR A 153 4.84 4.10 -4.35
CA THR A 153 6.15 4.72 -4.60
C THR A 153 7.23 3.64 -4.63
N ALA A 154 8.41 3.94 -5.18
CA ALA A 154 9.55 3.05 -5.10
C ALA A 154 9.98 2.75 -3.65
N ALA A 155 9.76 3.69 -2.71
CA ALA A 155 10.03 3.47 -1.30
C ALA A 155 9.04 2.49 -0.66
N GLY A 156 7.77 2.50 -1.07
CA GLY A 156 6.80 1.48 -0.69
C GLY A 156 7.18 0.12 -1.25
N ALA A 157 7.51 0.07 -2.54
CA ALA A 157 7.86 -1.15 -3.25
C ALA A 157 9.10 -1.83 -2.65
N ASP A 158 10.14 -1.06 -2.31
CA ASP A 158 11.33 -1.57 -1.61
C ASP A 158 10.99 -2.22 -0.25
N ARG A 159 10.06 -1.64 0.52
CA ARG A 159 9.64 -2.23 1.80
C ARG A 159 8.84 -3.51 1.61
N GLU A 160 7.94 -3.53 0.63
CA GLU A 160 7.20 -4.73 0.29
C GLU A 160 8.15 -5.84 -0.21
N ALA A 161 9.09 -5.51 -1.10
CA ALA A 161 10.10 -6.43 -1.60
C ALA A 161 10.97 -7.01 -0.46
N LYS A 162 11.33 -6.20 0.55
CA LYS A 162 12.02 -6.67 1.76
C LYS A 162 11.17 -7.66 2.57
N ALA A 163 9.89 -7.36 2.78
CA ALA A 163 8.98 -8.27 3.47
C ALA A 163 8.75 -9.58 2.70
N ILE A 164 8.70 -9.52 1.36
CA ILE A 164 8.67 -10.70 0.50
C ILE A 164 9.96 -11.51 0.64
N ALA A 165 11.12 -10.85 0.62
CA ALA A 165 12.42 -11.49 0.75
C ALA A 165 12.56 -12.27 2.07
N GLU A 166 12.02 -11.74 3.18
CA GLU A 166 11.97 -12.45 4.47
C GLU A 166 11.25 -13.81 4.33
N ILE A 167 10.08 -13.84 3.68
CA ILE A 167 9.34 -15.10 3.45
C ILE A 167 10.08 -16.02 2.46
N ILE A 168 10.66 -15.47 1.39
CA ILE A 168 11.46 -16.24 0.42
C ILE A 168 12.62 -16.96 1.12
N THR A 169 13.35 -16.26 1.99
CA THR A 169 14.53 -16.84 2.67
C THR A 169 14.17 -17.96 3.65
N ALA A 170 12.96 -17.92 4.21
CA ALA A 170 12.43 -18.96 5.10
C ALA A 170 11.81 -20.16 4.36
N THR A 171 11.65 -20.07 3.04
CA THR A 171 10.96 -21.09 2.23
C THR A 171 11.87 -22.27 1.88
N PRO A 172 11.37 -23.53 1.91
CA PRO A 172 12.13 -24.69 1.46
C PRO A 172 12.69 -24.53 0.04
N GLY A 173 13.95 -24.93 -0.17
CA GLY A 173 14.62 -24.83 -1.47
C GLY A 173 15.30 -23.49 -1.73
N PHE A 174 15.12 -22.45 -0.89
CA PHE A 174 15.83 -21.19 -1.04
C PHE A 174 17.35 -21.36 -1.09
N ALA A 175 17.92 -22.21 -0.24
CA ALA A 175 19.36 -22.47 -0.21
C ALA A 175 19.93 -23.01 -1.53
N ALA A 176 19.10 -23.72 -2.32
CA ALA A 176 19.48 -24.28 -3.61
C ALA A 176 19.27 -23.31 -4.79
N LEU A 177 18.62 -22.16 -4.56
CA LEU A 177 18.45 -21.16 -5.62
C LEU A 177 19.80 -20.55 -6.01
N PRO A 178 20.08 -20.36 -7.30
CA PRO A 178 21.24 -19.61 -7.75
C PRO A 178 21.27 -18.23 -7.10
N LYS A 179 22.37 -17.89 -6.45
CA LYS A 179 22.56 -16.58 -5.81
C LYS A 179 23.27 -15.64 -6.77
N GLY A 180 22.84 -14.39 -6.78
CA GLY A 180 23.49 -13.29 -7.46
C GLY A 180 23.58 -12.11 -6.52
N ARG A 181 24.61 -11.28 -6.72
CA ARG A 181 24.66 -9.96 -6.08
C ARG A 181 24.16 -8.94 -7.09
N PHE A 182 23.23 -8.11 -6.65
CA PHE A 182 22.67 -7.02 -7.42
C PHE A 182 23.02 -5.73 -6.70
N GLU A 183 23.46 -4.74 -7.46
CA GLU A 183 23.61 -3.38 -6.98
C GLU A 183 22.42 -2.57 -7.45
N VAL A 184 21.79 -1.86 -6.52
CA VAL A 184 20.65 -0.98 -6.78
C VAL A 184 21.16 0.45 -6.61
N THR A 185 21.11 1.25 -7.66
CA THR A 185 21.55 2.64 -7.65
C THR A 185 20.38 3.58 -7.90
N ALA A 186 20.36 4.71 -7.21
CA ALA A 186 19.36 5.75 -7.46
C ALA A 186 19.56 6.33 -8.87
N ALA A 187 18.48 6.42 -9.63
CA ALA A 187 18.45 6.93 -11.00
C ALA A 187 17.74 8.30 -11.12
N GLY A 188 17.39 8.90 -9.97
CA GLY A 188 16.75 10.21 -9.88
C GLY A 188 15.27 10.10 -9.47
N THR A 189 14.51 11.15 -9.76
CA THR A 189 13.08 11.22 -9.48
C THR A 189 12.35 11.56 -10.76
N VAL A 190 11.22 10.89 -11.02
CA VAL A 190 10.41 11.12 -12.22
C VAL A 190 9.01 11.58 -11.84
N VAL A 191 8.42 12.41 -12.70
CA VAL A 191 6.99 12.73 -12.62
C VAL A 191 6.19 11.60 -13.25
N VAL A 192 5.20 11.13 -12.52
CA VAL A 192 4.31 10.06 -12.95
C VAL A 192 3.04 10.68 -13.52
N GLU A 193 2.69 10.33 -14.75
CA GLU A 193 1.38 10.70 -15.31
C GLU A 193 0.28 9.97 -14.53
N CYS A 194 -0.66 10.73 -13.97
CA CYS A 194 -1.67 10.21 -13.04
C CYS A 194 -3.06 10.64 -13.48
N ALA A 195 -3.82 9.70 -14.06
CA ALA A 195 -5.21 9.95 -14.44
C ALA A 195 -6.08 10.33 -13.23
N MET A 196 -5.80 9.76 -12.05
CA MET A 196 -6.47 10.11 -10.79
C MET A 196 -6.18 11.57 -10.42
N ARG A 197 -4.91 11.98 -10.34
CA ARG A 197 -4.52 13.38 -10.09
C ARG A 197 -5.20 14.37 -11.04
N SER A 198 -5.20 14.06 -12.35
CA SER A 198 -5.85 14.90 -13.37
C SER A 198 -7.37 14.96 -13.18
N ALA A 199 -8.00 13.90 -12.67
CA ALA A 199 -9.41 13.90 -12.32
C ALA A 199 -9.69 14.77 -11.08
N LEU A 200 -8.89 14.60 -10.02
CA LEU A 200 -9.00 15.38 -8.78
C LEU A 200 -8.79 16.88 -9.04
N GLN A 201 -7.81 17.26 -9.86
CA GLN A 201 -7.47 18.66 -10.12
C GLN A 201 -8.65 19.49 -10.65
N ARG A 202 -9.57 18.88 -11.41
CA ARG A 202 -10.76 19.58 -11.95
C ARG A 202 -11.73 20.06 -10.87
N HIS A 203 -11.55 19.58 -9.64
CA HIS A 203 -12.38 19.84 -8.49
C HIS A 203 -11.66 20.66 -7.41
N CYS A 204 -10.42 21.07 -7.66
CA CYS A 204 -9.57 21.80 -6.72
C CYS A 204 -9.20 23.17 -7.29
N LEU A 205 -9.31 24.21 -6.47
CA LEU A 205 -8.94 25.57 -6.87
C LEU A 205 -7.42 25.76 -6.91
N LEU A 206 -6.71 25.11 -5.98
CA LEU A 206 -5.25 25.16 -5.95
C LEU A 206 -4.65 24.00 -6.76
N PRO A 207 -3.44 24.20 -7.34
CA PRO A 207 -2.77 23.16 -8.06
C PRO A 207 -2.38 22.03 -7.10
N LEU A 208 -2.82 20.81 -7.42
CA LEU A 208 -2.35 19.60 -6.78
C LEU A 208 -0.87 19.40 -7.10
N PRO A 209 -0.09 18.80 -6.19
CA PRO A 209 1.30 18.44 -6.45
C PRO A 209 1.37 17.44 -7.62
N LEU A 210 2.48 17.48 -8.35
CA LEU A 210 2.78 16.42 -9.31
C LEU A 210 3.06 15.13 -8.54
N ALA A 211 2.53 14.01 -9.01
CA ALA A 211 2.92 12.72 -8.49
C ALA A 211 4.35 12.42 -8.93
N GLN A 212 5.22 12.11 -7.99
CA GLN A 212 6.62 11.84 -8.23
C GLN A 212 7.07 10.62 -7.44
N THR A 213 7.96 9.84 -8.02
CA THR A 213 8.63 8.73 -7.35
C THR A 213 10.10 8.71 -7.72
N ASP A 214 10.93 8.28 -6.78
CA ASP A 214 12.31 7.94 -7.07
C ASP A 214 12.36 6.74 -8.01
N THR A 215 13.39 6.70 -8.84
CA THR A 215 13.69 5.60 -9.75
C THR A 215 15.01 4.96 -9.36
N TYR A 216 15.11 3.67 -9.66
CA TYR A 216 16.29 2.88 -9.34
C TYR A 216 16.70 2.03 -10.54
N ALA A 217 18.00 1.78 -10.67
CA ALA A 217 18.53 0.83 -11.62
C ALA A 217 19.15 -0.34 -10.86
N ALA A 218 18.75 -1.56 -11.19
CA ALA A 218 19.34 -2.78 -10.64
C ALA A 218 20.25 -3.45 -11.67
N ALA A 219 21.53 -3.58 -11.34
CA ALA A 219 22.50 -4.27 -12.18
C ALA A 219 23.09 -5.48 -11.45
N LYS A 220 23.23 -6.61 -12.15
CA LYS A 220 23.93 -7.78 -11.62
C LYS A 220 25.43 -7.47 -11.57
N LEU A 221 26.02 -7.58 -10.38
CA LEU A 221 27.47 -7.39 -10.21
C LEU A 221 28.22 -8.56 -10.87
N GLN A 222 29.10 -8.25 -11.83
CA GLN A 222 30.00 -9.25 -12.40
C GLN A 222 31.06 -9.66 -11.36
N GLY A 223 31.35 -10.97 -11.28
CA GLY A 223 32.35 -11.53 -10.35
C GLY A 223 31.81 -12.13 -9.05
N ALA A 224 30.51 -12.03 -8.76
CA ALA A 224 29.89 -12.66 -7.59
C ALA A 224 29.54 -14.15 -7.77
N ALA A 225 30.20 -14.85 -8.69
CA ALA A 225 29.99 -16.28 -8.93
C ALA A 225 31.07 -17.09 -8.23
N SER A 226 30.73 -17.72 -7.11
CA SER A 226 31.42 -18.94 -6.69
C SER A 226 30.95 -20.09 -7.59
N GLY A 227 31.64 -20.30 -8.71
CA GLY A 227 31.64 -21.54 -9.51
C GLY A 227 30.30 -22.00 -10.09
N GLY A 228 29.71 -21.26 -11.04
CA GLY A 228 28.46 -21.67 -11.72
C GLY A 228 28.59 -21.75 -13.25
N ASN A 229 28.22 -22.90 -13.81
CA ASN A 229 28.26 -23.30 -15.22
C ASN A 229 27.82 -22.22 -16.24
N ILE A 230 28.62 -22.08 -17.31
CA ILE A 230 28.41 -21.21 -18.48
C ILE A 230 27.20 -21.59 -19.34
N PHE A 231 26.65 -22.80 -19.15
CA PHE A 231 25.39 -23.23 -19.74
C PHE A 231 24.33 -23.22 -18.66
N GLY A 232 23.37 -22.28 -18.77
CA GLY A 232 22.29 -22.04 -17.80
C GLY A 232 21.30 -23.19 -17.66
N GLY A 233 21.76 -24.33 -17.12
CA GLY A 233 20.98 -25.52 -16.87
C GLY A 233 20.34 -25.51 -15.48
N GLY A 234 19.01 -25.61 -15.44
CA GLY A 234 18.26 -26.26 -14.35
C GLY A 234 18.28 -25.63 -12.96
N GLY A 235 18.61 -24.34 -12.82
CA GLY A 235 18.52 -23.64 -11.54
C GLY A 235 17.09 -23.18 -11.23
N GLY A 236 16.65 -23.31 -9.97
CA GLY A 236 15.37 -22.78 -9.52
C GLY A 236 15.24 -21.27 -9.81
N ARG A 237 14.04 -20.83 -10.17
CA ARG A 237 13.74 -19.46 -10.58
C ARG A 237 12.71 -18.85 -9.65
N VAL A 238 12.76 -17.53 -9.49
CA VAL A 238 11.69 -16.74 -8.87
C VAL A 238 10.95 -16.04 -10.00
N ALA A 239 9.63 -16.11 -9.97
CA ALA A 239 8.76 -15.37 -10.90
C ALA A 239 7.81 -14.50 -10.08
N VAL A 240 7.65 -13.25 -10.51
CA VAL A 240 6.67 -12.32 -9.94
C VAL A 240 5.47 -12.30 -10.89
N VAL A 241 4.28 -12.49 -10.34
CA VAL A 241 3.01 -12.44 -11.07
C VAL A 241 2.08 -11.53 -10.29
N GLY A 242 1.61 -10.47 -10.93
CA GLY A 242 0.95 -9.37 -10.25
C GLY A 242 0.08 -8.54 -11.18
N THR A 243 -0.26 -7.34 -10.72
CA THR A 243 -1.04 -6.38 -11.51
C THR A 243 -0.15 -5.23 -11.99
N GLU A 244 -0.75 -4.10 -12.38
CA GLU A 244 -0.01 -2.86 -12.67
C GLU A 244 0.88 -2.38 -11.53
N ILE A 245 0.62 -2.84 -10.29
CA ILE A 245 1.41 -2.48 -9.10
C ILE A 245 2.80 -3.10 -9.15
N ASP A 246 2.92 -4.30 -9.72
CA ASP A 246 4.19 -5.04 -9.87
C ASP A 246 4.75 -4.94 -11.30
N GLY A 247 3.97 -4.42 -12.25
CA GLY A 247 4.30 -4.37 -13.68
C GLY A 247 4.74 -2.99 -14.20
N ASP A 248 4.55 -1.91 -13.43
CA ASP A 248 5.00 -0.57 -13.81
C ASP A 248 6.51 -0.43 -13.54
N PRO A 249 7.36 -0.21 -14.55
CA PRO A 249 8.80 0.00 -14.34
C PRO A 249 9.11 1.16 -13.40
N LEU A 250 8.17 2.10 -13.21
CA LEU A 250 8.31 3.21 -12.27
C LEU A 250 8.05 2.82 -10.82
N ALA A 251 7.31 1.72 -10.57
CA ALA A 251 7.12 1.18 -9.22
C ALA A 251 8.40 0.50 -8.69
N ASN A 252 9.31 0.07 -9.57
CA ASN A 252 10.60 -0.57 -9.25
C ASN A 252 10.47 -1.79 -8.31
N LEU A 253 9.43 -2.61 -8.51
CA LEU A 253 9.20 -3.87 -7.77
C LEU A 253 9.88 -5.06 -8.47
#